data_AF-A0A8H6G6M5-F1
#
_entry.id   AF-A0A8H6G6M5-F1
#
_cell.length_a   1.000
_cell.length_b   1.000
_cell.length_c   1.000
_cell.angle_alpha   90.00
_cell.angle_beta   90.00
_cell.angle_gamma   90.00
#
_symmetry.space_group_name_H-M   'P 1'
#
loop_
_entity.id
_entity.type
_entity.pdbx_description
1 polymer ?
#
loop_
_entity_poly.entity_id
_entity_poly.type
_entity_poly.pdbx_seq_one_letter_code
_entity_poly.pdbx_strand_id
1 'polypeptide(L)'
;MITGVETAGLVLAIFPLLVSALEHYQEGFERLSDWWKFRTEFIGFVHVIGRQAILFDENLEELLSPIITSDAEIDALLRNPTGPFWRRVELEERLRDRLPKSYESYRNTIDDMKETMDALQKKLGIQNSKLTWTDDANRIKWEYEFRRIKYVLSKKKREKLVGDLTANNEELQKLFTSSERLAPLRKRRRTPNAFKRIREQACGLYGVLATGWRCQCTDATPSHQANLLLEKRIDTLNRHHKAKTTDPPAAQLSVLFFLRTESQRLPLSWHETEIKLIEAERGHLLSLTSTKTNASTTAMLTDVTNTFEASSPDYLHPFKKSTKKVAFPQITVQPPQGSMGPNIPDLIEIADLCEAVRKAHHGTCKGPLGYLRDSQDRRHAFYPSIQPTRFSENAETVTLASLLSKTTSSNGRDLRGTASMTLSRLERYSIAVTLASSLLQLYSSPWIGETWSKNDIYFLIAASGSPRPILVDKPYVTRKFTSYSPQASVTSVSEQIGLDSSTKIIQALGIMLLELCFGEAIEDQPIRSKYLGPDGQPNDMTDFCTAQHWLQHDALGEGGPEYFEAIRRCLFCAFGPKSTDLEDDELRAAIYSEVVEPLEGAVRQFNSKT
;
A
#
# COMPACT_ATOMS: atom_id res chain seq x y z
N MET A 1 -23.21 12.54 -9.89
CA MET A 1 -22.57 12.11 -11.15
C MET A 1 -22.49 10.59 -11.10
N ILE A 2 -22.91 9.90 -12.17
CA ILE A 2 -22.77 8.44 -12.29
C ILE A 2 -21.27 8.12 -12.35
N THR A 3 -20.83 7.09 -11.63
CA THR A 3 -19.42 6.69 -11.58
C THR A 3 -19.07 5.74 -12.73
N GLY A 4 -17.78 5.53 -13.03
CA GLY A 4 -17.39 4.66 -14.14
C GLY A 4 -17.82 3.20 -13.90
N VAL A 5 -17.74 2.75 -12.65
CA VAL A 5 -18.24 1.43 -12.23
C VAL A 5 -19.75 1.34 -12.40
N GLU A 6 -20.50 2.36 -11.97
CA GLU A 6 -21.96 2.36 -12.15
C GLU A 6 -22.37 2.35 -13.63
N THR A 7 -21.66 3.08 -14.50
CA THR A 7 -21.87 3.02 -15.95
C THR A 7 -21.61 1.61 -16.50
N ALA A 8 -20.56 0.93 -16.05
CA ALA A 8 -20.24 -0.43 -16.50
C ALA A 8 -21.35 -1.44 -16.14
N GLY A 9 -21.93 -1.33 -14.93
CA GLY A 9 -23.10 -2.12 -14.54
C GLY A 9 -24.31 -1.84 -15.45
N LEU A 10 -24.57 -0.58 -15.80
CA LEU A 10 -25.66 -0.24 -16.73
C LEU A 10 -25.44 -0.85 -18.13
N VAL A 11 -24.22 -0.80 -18.66
CA VAL A 11 -23.84 -1.43 -19.93
C VAL A 11 -24.11 -2.94 -19.88
N LEU A 12 -23.70 -3.61 -18.80
CA LEU A 12 -23.94 -5.04 -18.58
C LEU A 12 -25.46 -5.37 -18.57
N ALA A 13 -26.28 -4.51 -17.96
CA ALA A 13 -27.73 -4.69 -17.92
C ALA A 13 -28.43 -4.53 -19.28
N ILE A 14 -27.88 -3.72 -20.20
CA ILE A 14 -28.51 -3.45 -21.50
C ILE A 14 -28.30 -4.61 -22.48
N PHE A 15 -27.17 -5.33 -22.40
CA PHE A 15 -26.85 -6.42 -23.34
C PHE A 15 -27.94 -7.50 -23.43
N PRO A 16 -28.42 -8.12 -22.32
CA PRO A 16 -29.48 -9.12 -22.37
C PRO A 16 -30.79 -8.59 -22.98
N LEU A 17 -31.12 -7.32 -22.71
CA LEU A 17 -32.33 -6.68 -23.26
C LEU A 17 -32.24 -6.55 -24.78
N LEU A 18 -31.07 -6.18 -25.31
CA LEU A 18 -30.83 -6.07 -26.75
C LEU A 18 -30.90 -7.43 -27.43
N VAL A 19 -30.26 -8.46 -26.85
CA VAL A 19 -30.28 -9.82 -27.41
C VAL A 19 -31.71 -10.36 -27.43
N SER A 20 -32.43 -10.29 -26.31
CA SER A 20 -33.82 -10.75 -26.22
C SER A 20 -34.75 -10.00 -27.19
N ALA A 21 -34.59 -8.69 -27.33
CA ALA A 21 -35.36 -7.90 -28.29
C ALA A 21 -35.11 -8.34 -29.75
N LEU A 22 -33.85 -8.60 -30.10
CA LEU A 22 -33.48 -9.06 -31.43
C LEU A 22 -34.00 -10.48 -31.73
N GLU A 23 -33.98 -11.37 -30.75
CA GLU A 23 -34.57 -12.72 -30.85
C GLU A 23 -36.08 -12.65 -31.08
N HIS A 24 -36.79 -11.78 -30.35
CA HIS A 24 -38.23 -11.60 -30.56
C HIS A 24 -38.54 -11.03 -31.96
N TYR A 25 -37.71 -10.11 -32.46
CA TYR A 25 -37.80 -9.65 -33.84
C TYR A 25 -37.56 -10.78 -34.85
N GLN A 26 -36.59 -11.66 -34.61
CA GLN A 26 -36.33 -12.82 -35.45
C GLN A 26 -37.57 -13.72 -35.55
N GLU A 27 -38.17 -14.09 -34.41
CA GLU A 27 -39.40 -14.91 -34.38
C GLU A 27 -40.55 -14.28 -35.16
N GLY A 28 -40.74 -12.96 -35.01
CA GLY A 28 -41.76 -12.20 -35.75
C GLY A 28 -41.52 -12.19 -37.26
N PHE A 29 -40.27 -11.99 -37.69
CA PHE A 29 -39.90 -11.87 -39.10
C PHE A 29 -39.85 -13.20 -39.85
N GLU A 30 -39.64 -14.32 -39.18
CA GLU A 30 -39.62 -15.66 -39.82
C GLU A 30 -40.89 -16.00 -40.60
N ARG A 31 -42.02 -15.36 -40.25
CA ARG A 31 -43.32 -15.54 -40.89
C ARG A 31 -43.48 -14.73 -42.19
N LEU A 32 -42.51 -13.90 -42.56
CA LEU A 32 -42.56 -13.00 -43.73
C LEU A 32 -41.83 -13.59 -44.95
N SER A 33 -42.44 -13.50 -46.13
CA SER A 33 -41.90 -14.08 -47.37
C SER A 33 -40.57 -13.46 -47.84
N ASP A 34 -40.27 -12.21 -47.47
CA ASP A 34 -39.03 -11.51 -47.83
C ASP A 34 -37.90 -11.67 -46.80
N TRP A 35 -38.16 -12.35 -45.68
CA TRP A 35 -37.19 -12.53 -44.58
C TRP A 35 -35.92 -13.22 -45.03
N TRP A 36 -36.01 -14.25 -45.89
CA TRP A 36 -34.87 -15.06 -46.31
C TRP A 36 -33.72 -14.23 -46.90
N LYS A 37 -34.01 -13.10 -47.56
CA LYS A 37 -33.00 -12.18 -48.13
C LYS A 37 -32.18 -11.44 -47.07
N PHE A 38 -32.72 -11.27 -45.87
CA PHE A 38 -32.13 -10.51 -44.77
C PHE A 38 -31.75 -11.38 -43.56
N ARG A 39 -32.26 -12.63 -43.52
CA ARG A 39 -32.08 -13.61 -42.44
C ARG A 39 -30.62 -13.78 -42.02
N THR A 40 -29.73 -14.09 -42.97
CA THR A 40 -28.32 -14.36 -42.68
C THR A 40 -27.63 -13.16 -42.03
N GLU A 41 -27.88 -11.96 -42.55
CA GLU A 41 -27.25 -10.74 -42.04
C GLU A 41 -27.81 -10.35 -40.65
N PHE A 42 -29.10 -10.58 -40.40
CA PHE A 42 -29.72 -10.30 -39.11
C PHE A 42 -29.24 -11.29 -38.05
N ILE A 43 -29.28 -12.60 -38.32
CA ILE A 43 -28.78 -13.63 -37.40
C ILE A 43 -27.30 -13.40 -37.09
N GLY A 44 -26.49 -13.08 -38.11
CA GLY A 44 -25.09 -12.72 -37.91
C GLY A 44 -24.92 -11.51 -36.98
N PHE A 45 -25.78 -10.49 -37.10
CA PHE A 45 -25.80 -9.35 -36.19
C PHE A 45 -26.17 -9.74 -34.75
N VAL A 46 -27.18 -10.58 -34.55
CA VAL A 46 -27.55 -11.09 -33.20
C VAL A 46 -26.39 -11.83 -32.55
N HIS A 47 -25.74 -12.74 -33.29
CA HIS A 47 -24.59 -13.48 -32.78
C HIS A 47 -23.40 -12.57 -32.43
N VAL A 48 -23.16 -11.53 -33.21
CA VAL A 48 -22.09 -10.57 -32.92
C VAL A 48 -22.39 -9.77 -31.65
N ILE A 49 -23.63 -9.29 -31.47
CA ILE A 49 -24.01 -8.60 -30.23
C ILE A 49 -23.90 -9.53 -29.01
N GLY A 50 -24.34 -10.79 -29.14
CA GLY A 50 -24.17 -11.79 -28.09
C GLY A 50 -22.70 -12.04 -27.74
N ARG A 51 -21.82 -12.09 -28.74
CA ARG A 51 -20.37 -12.21 -28.51
C ARG A 51 -19.79 -10.98 -27.80
N GLN A 52 -20.19 -9.77 -28.19
CA GLN A 52 -19.75 -8.55 -27.52
C GLN A 52 -20.21 -8.48 -26.06
N ALA A 53 -21.38 -9.05 -25.75
CA ALA A 53 -21.86 -9.17 -24.36
C ALA A 53 -20.94 -10.09 -23.54
N ILE A 54 -20.59 -11.27 -24.07
CA ILE A 54 -19.68 -12.21 -23.41
C ILE A 54 -18.30 -11.58 -23.18
N LEU A 55 -17.72 -10.95 -24.21
CA LEU A 55 -16.42 -10.28 -24.08
C LEU A 55 -16.43 -9.16 -23.04
N PHE A 56 -17.53 -8.42 -22.94
CA PHE A 56 -17.67 -7.38 -21.93
C PHE A 56 -17.76 -7.96 -20.51
N ASP A 57 -18.48 -9.06 -20.34
CA ASP A 57 -18.59 -9.80 -19.08
C ASP A 57 -17.22 -10.34 -18.63
N GLU A 58 -16.49 -11.01 -19.51
CA GLU A 58 -15.11 -11.49 -19.27
C GLU A 58 -14.16 -10.34 -18.92
N ASN A 59 -14.25 -9.21 -19.64
CA ASN A 59 -13.45 -8.02 -19.35
C ASN A 59 -13.77 -7.44 -17.95
N LEU A 60 -15.02 -7.50 -17.50
CA LEU A 60 -15.41 -7.06 -16.16
C LEU A 60 -14.97 -8.04 -15.08
N GLU A 61 -15.04 -9.35 -15.33
CA GLU A 61 -14.45 -10.36 -14.44
C GLU A 61 -12.95 -10.13 -14.25
N GLU A 62 -12.21 -9.93 -15.35
CA GLU A 62 -10.78 -9.61 -15.31
C GLU A 62 -10.53 -8.32 -14.51
N LEU A 63 -11.42 -7.32 -14.64
CA LEU A 63 -11.35 -6.06 -13.91
C LEU A 63 -11.65 -6.19 -12.40
N LEU A 64 -12.53 -7.10 -12.02
CA LEU A 64 -13.03 -7.24 -10.66
C LEU A 64 -12.25 -8.27 -9.84
N SER A 65 -11.66 -9.30 -10.46
CA SER A 65 -10.92 -10.38 -9.77
C SER A 65 -9.86 -9.91 -8.76
N PRO A 66 -9.00 -8.92 -9.06
CA PRO A 66 -8.03 -8.40 -8.08
C PRO A 66 -8.64 -7.42 -7.06
N ILE A 67 -9.86 -6.93 -7.32
CA ILE A 67 -10.57 -5.97 -6.48
C ILE A 67 -11.47 -6.71 -5.48
N ILE A 68 -12.03 -7.85 -5.83
CA ILE A 68 -12.97 -8.56 -4.96
C ILE A 68 -12.33 -9.88 -4.55
N THR A 69 -12.30 -10.17 -3.25
CA THR A 69 -11.52 -11.29 -2.68
C THR A 69 -12.24 -12.63 -2.81
N SER A 70 -13.53 -12.62 -3.14
CA SER A 70 -14.36 -13.82 -3.29
C SER A 70 -15.01 -13.88 -4.66
N ASP A 71 -14.82 -15.00 -5.36
CA ASP A 71 -15.46 -15.26 -6.65
C ASP A 71 -17.00 -15.26 -6.54
N ALA A 72 -17.53 -15.68 -5.38
CA ALA A 72 -18.97 -15.64 -5.11
C ALA A 72 -19.54 -14.21 -5.05
N GLU A 73 -18.74 -13.24 -4.60
CA GLU A 73 -19.12 -11.83 -4.61
C GLU A 73 -19.07 -11.23 -6.01
N ILE A 74 -18.10 -11.65 -6.84
CA ILE A 74 -17.99 -11.25 -8.26
C ILE A 74 -19.22 -11.75 -9.02
N ASP A 75 -19.54 -13.04 -8.89
CA ASP A 75 -20.73 -13.66 -9.46
C ASP A 75 -22.02 -12.94 -9.05
N ALA A 76 -22.16 -12.65 -7.75
CA ALA A 76 -23.33 -11.94 -7.24
C ALA A 76 -23.43 -10.51 -7.82
N LEU A 77 -22.29 -9.86 -8.05
CA LEU A 77 -22.21 -8.51 -8.63
C LEU A 77 -22.60 -8.50 -10.12
N LEU A 78 -22.07 -9.45 -10.90
CA LEU A 78 -22.36 -9.57 -12.33
C LEU A 78 -23.81 -10.01 -12.60
N ARG A 79 -24.39 -10.86 -11.74
CA ARG A 79 -25.81 -11.26 -11.81
C ARG A 79 -26.77 -10.12 -11.47
N ASN A 80 -26.33 -9.10 -10.72
CA ASN A 80 -27.15 -7.93 -10.37
C ASN A 80 -26.50 -6.61 -10.82
N PRO A 81 -26.50 -6.33 -12.14
CA PRO A 81 -25.78 -5.21 -12.76
C PRO A 81 -26.27 -3.81 -12.35
N THR A 82 -27.45 -3.70 -11.72
CA THR A 82 -28.01 -2.43 -11.22
C THR A 82 -28.10 -2.37 -9.69
N GLY A 83 -27.48 -3.34 -9.00
CA GLY A 83 -27.51 -3.46 -7.56
C GLY A 83 -26.75 -2.35 -6.82
N PRO A 84 -26.96 -2.21 -5.50
CA PRO A 84 -26.31 -1.18 -4.68
C PRO A 84 -24.79 -1.34 -4.60
N PHE A 85 -24.26 -2.53 -4.88
CA PHE A 85 -22.82 -2.81 -4.88
C PHE A 85 -22.07 -2.03 -5.96
N TRP A 86 -22.69 -1.75 -7.11
CA TRP A 86 -22.11 -0.94 -8.18
C TRP A 86 -22.00 0.56 -7.83
N ARG A 87 -22.71 1.00 -6.78
CA ARG A 87 -22.71 2.40 -6.28
C ARG A 87 -21.75 2.64 -5.11
N ARG A 88 -20.99 1.62 -4.68
CA ARG A 88 -20.08 1.74 -3.55
C ARG A 88 -18.87 2.60 -3.93
N VAL A 89 -18.63 3.63 -3.13
CA VAL A 89 -17.46 4.52 -3.28
C VAL A 89 -16.15 3.73 -3.20
N GLU A 90 -16.10 2.74 -2.31
CA GLU A 90 -14.94 1.85 -2.13
C GLU A 90 -14.57 1.09 -3.43
N LEU A 91 -15.56 0.65 -4.20
CA LEU A 91 -15.32 -0.09 -5.44
C LEU A 91 -14.71 0.81 -6.53
N GLU A 92 -15.20 2.04 -6.63
CA GLU A 92 -14.67 3.07 -7.53
C GLU A 92 -13.24 3.46 -7.16
N GLU A 93 -12.95 3.61 -5.86
CA GLU A 93 -11.61 3.94 -5.36
C GLU A 93 -10.61 2.82 -5.68
N ARG A 94 -11.00 1.55 -5.46
CA ARG A 94 -10.16 0.40 -5.77
C ARG A 94 -9.92 0.25 -7.28
N LEU A 95 -10.91 0.59 -8.11
CA LEU A 95 -10.75 0.60 -9.55
C LEU A 95 -9.77 1.68 -10.02
N ARG A 96 -9.92 2.91 -9.49
CA ARG A 96 -8.95 4.00 -9.73
C ARG A 96 -7.56 3.60 -9.22
N ASP A 97 -7.50 2.79 -8.18
CA ASP A 97 -6.25 2.28 -7.65
C ASP A 97 -5.53 1.35 -8.62
N ARG A 98 -6.28 0.46 -9.27
CA ARG A 98 -5.79 -0.45 -10.30
C ARG A 98 -5.42 0.27 -11.60
N LEU A 99 -6.12 1.33 -11.96
CA LEU A 99 -5.93 2.08 -13.21
C LEU A 99 -5.42 3.52 -13.00
N PRO A 100 -4.28 3.75 -12.34
CA PRO A 100 -3.89 5.09 -11.89
C PRO A 100 -3.64 6.11 -13.02
N LYS A 101 -3.25 5.64 -14.21
CA LYS A 101 -3.01 6.50 -15.38
C LYS A 101 -4.09 6.39 -16.46
N SER A 102 -4.86 5.30 -16.42
CA SER A 102 -5.75 4.88 -17.51
C SER A 102 -7.22 4.95 -17.13
N TYR A 103 -7.54 5.35 -15.88
CA TYR A 103 -8.91 5.39 -15.38
C TYR A 103 -9.81 6.34 -16.18
N GLU A 104 -9.32 7.52 -16.58
CA GLU A 104 -10.11 8.43 -17.44
C GLU A 104 -10.37 7.81 -18.82
N SER A 105 -9.39 7.08 -19.37
CA SER A 105 -9.55 6.36 -20.63
C SER A 105 -10.61 5.25 -20.51
N TYR A 106 -10.54 4.46 -19.43
CA TYR A 106 -11.55 3.44 -19.11
C TYR A 106 -12.94 4.05 -19.00
N ARG A 107 -13.07 5.17 -18.25
CA ARG A 107 -14.35 5.84 -18.05
C ARG A 107 -14.95 6.28 -19.38
N ASN A 108 -14.16 6.94 -20.21
CA ASN A 108 -14.61 7.40 -21.53
C ASN A 108 -15.04 6.20 -22.41
N THR A 109 -14.28 5.12 -22.44
CA THR A 109 -14.63 3.92 -23.22
C THR A 109 -15.95 3.28 -22.76
N ILE A 110 -16.19 3.20 -21.45
CA ILE A 110 -17.45 2.67 -20.91
C ILE A 110 -18.63 3.62 -21.19
N ASP A 111 -18.42 4.93 -21.07
CA ASP A 111 -19.44 5.92 -21.41
C ASP A 111 -19.78 5.87 -22.93
N ASP A 112 -18.78 5.70 -23.80
CA ASP A 112 -18.95 5.52 -25.25
C ASP A 112 -19.72 4.23 -25.59
N MET A 113 -19.44 3.13 -24.88
CA MET A 113 -20.21 1.88 -25.00
C MET A 113 -21.66 2.10 -24.59
N LYS A 114 -21.91 2.77 -23.47
CA LYS A 114 -23.26 3.07 -23.00
C LYS A 114 -24.02 3.91 -24.01
N GLU A 115 -23.41 4.96 -24.56
CA GLU A 115 -24.05 5.80 -25.58
C GLU A 115 -24.41 4.98 -26.83
N THR A 116 -23.50 4.11 -27.27
CA THR A 116 -23.72 3.22 -28.42
C THR A 116 -24.88 2.24 -28.16
N MET A 117 -24.95 1.68 -26.95
CA MET A 117 -26.01 0.75 -26.55
C MET A 117 -27.36 1.43 -26.35
N ASP A 118 -27.41 2.60 -25.72
CA ASP A 118 -28.64 3.41 -25.57
C ASP A 118 -29.19 3.82 -26.95
N ALA A 119 -28.30 4.20 -27.87
CA ALA A 119 -28.68 4.53 -29.24
C ALA A 119 -29.27 3.32 -29.98
N LEU A 120 -28.73 2.12 -29.74
CA LEU A 120 -29.27 0.87 -30.30
C LEU A 120 -30.60 0.49 -29.64
N GLN A 121 -30.72 0.61 -28.32
CA GLN A 121 -31.94 0.34 -27.56
C GLN A 121 -33.11 1.21 -28.07
N LYS A 122 -32.87 2.50 -28.25
CA LYS A 122 -33.85 3.45 -28.82
C LYS A 122 -34.24 3.10 -30.25
N LYS A 123 -33.27 2.69 -31.07
CA LYS A 123 -33.48 2.25 -32.46
C LYS A 123 -34.29 0.95 -32.56
N LEU A 124 -34.10 0.04 -31.61
CA LEU A 124 -34.87 -1.19 -31.42
C LEU A 124 -36.15 -0.97 -30.63
N GLY A 125 -36.55 0.28 -30.36
CA GLY A 125 -37.81 0.68 -29.74
C GLY A 125 -38.13 0.01 -28.41
N ILE A 126 -37.09 -0.29 -27.63
CA ILE A 126 -37.18 -0.79 -26.27
C ILE A 126 -37.39 0.42 -25.35
N GLN A 127 -38.48 0.43 -24.58
CA GLN A 127 -38.77 1.42 -23.54
C GLN A 127 -39.16 0.70 -22.25
N ASN A 128 -38.66 1.15 -21.09
CA ASN A 128 -38.91 0.51 -19.79
C ASN A 128 -38.62 -1.01 -19.80
N SER A 129 -37.54 -1.43 -20.46
CA SER A 129 -37.15 -2.85 -20.61
C SER A 129 -38.19 -3.73 -21.31
N LYS A 130 -39.12 -3.15 -22.07
CA LYS A 130 -40.10 -3.87 -22.90
C LYS A 130 -40.13 -3.30 -24.32
N LEU A 131 -40.51 -4.14 -25.27
CA LEU A 131 -40.77 -3.72 -26.64
C LEU A 131 -42.13 -3.03 -26.71
N THR A 132 -42.20 -1.89 -27.39
CA THR A 132 -43.39 -1.02 -27.35
C THR A 132 -44.57 -1.51 -28.20
N TRP A 133 -44.44 -2.61 -28.96
CA TRP A 133 -45.46 -3.07 -29.93
C TRP A 133 -45.93 -4.52 -29.77
N THR A 134 -45.51 -5.25 -28.72
CA THR A 134 -45.64 -6.71 -28.62
C THR A 134 -47.05 -7.24 -28.39
N ASP A 135 -47.93 -6.47 -27.75
CA ASP A 135 -49.15 -7.06 -27.17
C ASP A 135 -50.27 -7.35 -28.20
N ASP A 136 -50.17 -6.87 -29.45
CA ASP A 136 -51.17 -7.07 -30.53
C ASP A 136 -50.57 -6.97 -31.95
N ALA A 137 -49.47 -7.68 -32.23
CA ALA A 137 -48.77 -7.57 -33.52
C ALA A 137 -49.41 -8.42 -34.64
N ASN A 138 -50.25 -7.79 -35.47
CA ASN A 138 -50.75 -8.40 -36.71
C ASN A 138 -49.68 -8.39 -37.83
N ARG A 139 -49.95 -9.11 -38.94
CA ARG A 139 -49.02 -9.23 -40.07
C ARG A 139 -48.58 -7.87 -40.65
N ILE A 140 -49.49 -6.89 -40.72
CA ILE A 140 -49.20 -5.54 -41.25
C ILE A 140 -48.18 -4.83 -40.34
N LYS A 141 -48.33 -4.96 -39.02
CA LYS A 141 -47.40 -4.40 -38.04
C LYS A 141 -46.01 -5.04 -38.17
N TRP A 142 -45.93 -6.36 -38.35
CA TRP A 142 -44.66 -7.05 -38.60
C TRP A 142 -43.99 -6.64 -39.90
N GLU A 143 -44.75 -6.42 -40.98
CA GLU A 143 -44.19 -5.90 -42.24
C GLU A 143 -43.65 -4.46 -42.08
N TYR A 144 -44.33 -3.60 -41.32
CA TYR A 144 -43.83 -2.27 -40.98
C TYR A 144 -42.52 -2.35 -40.17
N GLU A 145 -42.51 -3.12 -39.09
CA GLU A 145 -41.34 -3.30 -38.23
C GLU A 145 -40.16 -3.92 -38.98
N PHE A 146 -40.41 -4.87 -39.88
CA PHE A 146 -39.39 -5.45 -40.75
C PHE A 146 -38.74 -4.38 -41.63
N ARG A 147 -39.55 -3.52 -42.27
CA ARG A 147 -39.01 -2.40 -43.09
C ARG A 147 -38.24 -1.39 -42.23
N ARG A 148 -38.75 -1.06 -41.04
CA ARG A 148 -38.10 -0.14 -40.11
C ARG A 148 -36.76 -0.67 -39.64
N ILE A 149 -36.71 -1.90 -39.14
CA ILE A 149 -35.49 -2.56 -38.66
C ILE A 149 -34.49 -2.75 -39.80
N LYS A 150 -34.93 -3.15 -41.00
CA LYS A 150 -34.05 -3.23 -42.18
C LYS A 150 -33.41 -1.89 -42.53
N TYR A 151 -34.13 -0.78 -42.35
CA TYR A 151 -33.60 0.58 -42.58
C TYR A 151 -32.68 1.08 -41.44
N VAL A 152 -33.07 0.82 -40.20
CA VAL A 152 -32.35 1.22 -38.99
C VAL A 152 -31.04 0.43 -38.85
N LEU A 153 -31.08 -0.86 -39.19
CA LEU A 153 -29.96 -1.79 -39.26
C LEU A 153 -29.48 -2.01 -40.69
N SER A 154 -29.37 -0.94 -41.49
CA SER A 154 -28.75 -1.02 -42.80
C SER A 154 -27.29 -1.47 -42.69
N LYS A 155 -26.72 -2.06 -43.76
CA LYS A 155 -25.36 -2.62 -43.77
C LYS A 155 -24.31 -1.69 -43.12
N LYS A 156 -24.20 -0.46 -43.62
CA LYS A 156 -23.25 0.55 -43.11
C LYS A 156 -23.48 0.90 -41.63
N LYS A 157 -24.75 0.95 -41.17
CA LYS A 157 -25.08 1.27 -39.78
C LYS A 157 -24.75 0.11 -38.83
N ARG A 158 -25.03 -1.13 -39.24
CA ARG A 158 -24.64 -2.33 -38.47
C ARG A 158 -23.14 -2.46 -38.35
N GLU A 159 -22.42 -2.33 -39.46
CA GLU A 159 -20.95 -2.40 -39.48
C GLU A 159 -20.32 -1.35 -38.56
N LYS A 160 -20.84 -0.12 -38.57
CA LYS A 160 -20.41 0.93 -37.65
C LYS A 160 -20.67 0.55 -36.18
N LEU A 161 -21.90 0.16 -35.83
CA LEU A 161 -22.25 -0.20 -34.45
C LEU A 161 -21.41 -1.36 -33.91
N VAL A 162 -21.22 -2.40 -34.73
CA VAL A 162 -20.37 -3.55 -34.39
C VAL A 162 -18.92 -3.11 -34.25
N GLY A 163 -18.43 -2.28 -35.17
CA GLY A 163 -17.08 -1.74 -35.12
C GLY A 163 -16.81 -0.93 -33.86
N ASP A 164 -17.71 -0.02 -33.50
CA ASP A 164 -17.61 0.82 -32.30
C ASP A 164 -17.61 -0.05 -31.02
N LEU A 165 -18.52 -1.04 -30.91
CA LEU A 165 -18.55 -1.96 -29.76
C LEU A 165 -17.30 -2.85 -29.67
N THR A 166 -16.82 -3.37 -30.81
CA THR A 166 -15.61 -4.20 -30.85
C THR A 166 -14.38 -3.38 -30.45
N ALA A 167 -14.24 -2.16 -30.97
CA ALA A 167 -13.14 -1.27 -30.65
C ALA A 167 -13.12 -0.91 -29.15
N ASN A 168 -14.28 -0.65 -28.56
CA ASN A 168 -14.37 -0.36 -27.13
C ASN A 168 -13.99 -1.57 -26.26
N ASN A 169 -14.49 -2.77 -26.57
CA ASN A 169 -14.12 -3.99 -25.85
C ASN A 169 -12.61 -4.31 -25.98
N GLU A 170 -12.04 -4.14 -27.17
CA GLU A 170 -10.59 -4.31 -27.38
C GLU A 170 -9.76 -3.27 -26.60
N GLU A 171 -10.21 -2.01 -26.53
CA GLU A 171 -9.53 -0.97 -25.77
C GLU A 171 -9.57 -1.28 -24.27
N LEU A 172 -10.72 -1.69 -23.73
CA LEU A 172 -10.84 -2.12 -22.33
C LEU A 172 -9.84 -3.24 -22.01
N GLN A 173 -9.81 -4.29 -22.84
CA GLN A 173 -8.87 -5.39 -22.67
C GLN A 173 -7.41 -4.90 -22.68
N LYS A 174 -7.03 -4.06 -23.65
CA LYS A 174 -5.67 -3.47 -23.72
C LYS A 174 -5.32 -2.65 -22.48
N LEU A 175 -6.27 -1.86 -21.95
CA LEU A 175 -6.07 -1.08 -20.73
C LEU A 175 -5.85 -1.99 -19.51
N PHE A 176 -6.59 -3.10 -19.42
CA PHE A 176 -6.48 -4.05 -18.29
C PHE A 176 -5.18 -4.85 -18.35
N THR A 177 -4.88 -5.49 -19.49
CA THR A 177 -3.64 -6.24 -19.69
C THR A 177 -2.40 -5.36 -19.51
N SER A 178 -2.43 -4.12 -20.01
CA SER A 178 -1.31 -3.20 -19.84
C SER A 178 -1.14 -2.76 -18.38
N SER A 179 -2.24 -2.58 -17.63
CA SER A 179 -2.14 -2.22 -16.22
C SER A 179 -1.63 -3.39 -15.37
N GLU A 180 -2.12 -4.60 -15.62
CA GLU A 180 -1.67 -5.81 -14.94
C GLU A 180 -0.18 -6.06 -15.17
N ARG A 181 0.26 -6.04 -16.43
CA ARG A 181 1.67 -6.21 -16.80
C ARG A 181 2.59 -5.16 -16.17
N LEU A 182 2.10 -3.92 -15.96
CA LEU A 182 2.87 -2.84 -15.36
C LEU A 182 2.75 -2.77 -13.83
N ALA A 183 1.78 -3.44 -13.22
CA ALA A 183 1.55 -3.43 -11.77
C ALA A 183 2.81 -3.83 -10.95
N PRO A 184 3.50 -4.95 -11.23
CA PRO A 184 4.69 -5.33 -10.46
C PRO A 184 5.82 -4.33 -10.64
N LEU A 185 6.00 -3.79 -11.84
CA LEU A 185 7.03 -2.78 -12.13
C LEU A 185 6.76 -1.45 -11.40
N ARG A 186 5.49 -1.05 -11.33
CA ARG A 186 5.06 0.15 -10.58
C ARG A 186 5.24 -0.04 -9.09
N LYS A 187 4.92 -1.22 -8.56
CA LYS A 187 5.14 -1.57 -7.15
C LYS A 187 6.63 -1.49 -6.83
N ARG A 188 7.48 -2.20 -7.58
CA ARG A 188 8.94 -2.19 -7.41
C ARG A 188 9.56 -0.79 -7.44
N ARG A 189 9.05 0.12 -8.29
CA ARG A 189 9.55 1.51 -8.37
C ARG A 189 9.11 2.39 -7.20
N ARG A 190 7.97 2.09 -6.56
CA ARG A 190 7.41 2.90 -5.46
C ARG A 190 7.94 2.50 -4.10
N THR A 191 8.20 1.20 -3.89
CA THR A 191 8.60 0.66 -2.59
C THR A 191 9.86 1.32 -1.99
N PRO A 192 10.97 1.54 -2.74
CA PRO A 192 12.18 2.17 -2.19
C PRO A 192 11.95 3.59 -1.67
N ASN A 193 11.26 4.42 -2.46
CA ASN A 193 10.89 5.78 -2.04
C ASN A 193 10.00 5.78 -0.79
N ALA A 194 9.11 4.80 -0.64
CA ALA A 194 8.28 4.67 0.55
C ALA A 194 9.10 4.31 1.79
N PHE A 195 10.03 3.35 1.69
CA PHE A 195 10.95 2.99 2.79
C PHE A 195 11.76 4.20 3.25
N LYS A 196 12.38 4.92 2.32
CA LYS A 196 13.17 6.11 2.62
C LYS A 196 12.35 7.16 3.36
N ARG A 197 11.13 7.44 2.92
CA ARG A 197 10.22 8.39 3.56
C ARG A 197 9.85 7.98 4.98
N ILE A 198 9.47 6.71 5.20
CA ILE A 198 9.10 6.20 6.53
C ILE A 198 10.31 6.32 7.47
N ARG A 199 11.50 5.96 7.00
CA ARG A 199 12.71 6.06 7.79
C ARG A 199 13.06 7.50 8.16
N GLU A 200 13.04 8.41 7.19
CA GLU A 200 13.31 9.85 7.45
C GLU A 200 12.35 10.41 8.50
N GLN A 201 11.10 9.96 8.49
CA GLN A 201 10.10 10.32 9.51
C GLN A 201 10.40 9.67 10.87
N ALA A 202 10.79 8.40 10.90
CA ALA A 202 11.16 7.71 12.13
C ALA A 202 12.42 8.32 12.79
N CYS A 203 13.41 8.72 11.98
CA CYS A 203 14.60 9.45 12.44
C CYS A 203 14.24 10.83 12.98
N GLY A 204 13.42 11.60 12.25
CA GLY A 204 12.94 12.91 12.70
C GLY A 204 12.16 12.81 14.01
N LEU A 205 11.26 11.82 14.11
CA LEU A 205 10.52 11.51 15.32
C LEU A 205 11.45 11.21 16.49
N TYR A 206 12.46 10.35 16.30
CA TYR A 206 13.40 10.04 17.37
C TYR A 206 14.14 11.29 17.87
N GLY A 207 14.63 12.13 16.95
CA GLY A 207 15.32 13.38 17.30
C GLY A 207 14.42 14.35 18.08
N VAL A 208 13.16 14.45 17.69
CA VAL A 208 12.13 15.21 18.39
C VAL A 208 11.88 14.66 19.79
N LEU A 209 11.73 13.34 19.94
CA LEU A 209 11.54 12.72 21.25
C LEU A 209 12.77 12.93 22.14
N ALA A 210 13.99 12.78 21.60
CA ALA A 210 15.21 12.96 22.36
C ALA A 210 15.39 14.38 22.94
N THR A 211 14.80 15.39 22.31
CA THR A 211 14.89 16.81 22.73
C THR A 211 13.63 17.32 23.44
N GLY A 212 12.52 16.56 23.35
CA GLY A 212 11.21 16.93 23.87
C GLY A 212 11.03 16.70 25.37
N TRP A 213 11.84 15.84 26.00
CA TRP A 213 11.77 15.57 27.44
C TRP A 213 12.52 16.66 28.21
N ARG A 214 11.83 17.71 28.69
CA ARG A 214 12.47 18.87 29.37
C ARG A 214 12.17 18.95 30.87
N CYS A 215 11.69 17.86 31.45
CA CYS A 215 11.35 17.75 32.87
C CYS A 215 12.57 17.45 33.76
N GLN A 216 12.42 17.64 35.07
CA GLN A 216 13.44 17.37 36.09
C GLN A 216 13.35 15.95 36.68
N CYS A 217 12.82 14.96 35.95
CA CYS A 217 12.70 13.59 36.46
C CYS A 217 14.11 12.96 36.64
N THR A 218 14.62 12.93 37.88
CA THR A 218 15.99 12.52 38.24
C THR A 218 16.15 11.09 38.75
N ASP A 219 15.11 10.26 38.71
CA ASP A 219 15.20 8.91 39.29
C ASP A 219 16.19 8.01 38.54
N ALA A 220 16.92 7.18 39.30
CA ALA A 220 18.03 6.30 38.87
C ALA A 220 17.65 5.15 37.90
N THR A 221 16.54 5.27 37.18
CA THR A 221 16.04 4.34 36.15
C THR A 221 15.44 5.15 35.00
N PRO A 222 15.50 4.70 33.73
CA PRO A 222 14.99 5.46 32.59
C PRO A 222 13.51 5.83 32.80
N SER A 223 13.26 7.10 33.10
CA SER A 223 11.96 7.64 33.52
C SER A 223 10.97 7.80 32.35
N HIS A 224 11.50 7.86 31.13
CA HIS A 224 10.70 7.96 29.90
C HIS A 224 11.01 6.82 28.94
N GLN A 225 9.97 6.17 28.44
CA GLN A 225 10.09 5.18 27.36
C GLN A 225 9.09 5.51 26.26
N ALA A 226 9.53 5.37 25.01
CA ALA A 226 8.65 5.42 23.86
C ALA A 226 8.75 4.10 23.10
N ASN A 227 7.59 3.56 22.72
CA ASN A 227 7.49 2.27 22.05
C ASN A 227 6.87 2.52 20.69
N LEU A 228 7.66 2.37 19.63
CA LEU A 228 7.19 2.55 18.27
C LEU A 228 6.53 1.25 17.82
N LEU A 229 5.30 1.35 17.34
CA LEU A 229 4.57 0.22 16.79
C LEU A 229 5.26 -0.29 15.50
N LEU A 230 5.46 -1.59 15.38
CA LEU A 230 5.97 -2.24 14.18
C LEU A 230 4.79 -2.62 13.28
N GLU A 231 4.79 -2.15 12.03
CA GLU A 231 3.64 -2.29 11.12
C GLU A 231 4.08 -2.34 9.66
N LYS A 232 3.21 -2.88 8.80
CA LYS A 232 3.34 -2.81 7.36
C LYS A 232 2.76 -1.49 6.81
N ARG A 233 3.54 -0.40 6.79
CA ARG A 233 3.03 0.94 6.41
C ARG A 233 2.99 1.19 4.91
N ILE A 234 3.70 0.40 4.11
CA ILE A 234 3.84 0.59 2.66
C ILE A 234 2.50 0.53 1.95
N ASP A 235 1.63 -0.41 2.32
CA ASP A 235 0.31 -0.57 1.71
C ASP A 235 -0.56 0.67 1.95
N THR A 236 -0.51 1.18 3.17
CA THR A 236 -1.28 2.35 3.61
C THR A 236 -0.79 3.62 2.91
N LEU A 237 0.52 3.82 2.80
CA LEU A 237 1.11 4.93 2.05
C LEU A 237 0.82 4.88 0.56
N ASN A 238 0.86 3.68 -0.04
CA ASN A 238 0.55 3.50 -1.45
C ASN A 238 -0.93 3.79 -1.78
N ARG A 239 -1.85 3.54 -0.83
CA ARG A 239 -3.28 3.89 -0.95
C ARG A 239 -3.52 5.40 -0.83
N HIS A 240 -2.92 6.07 0.15
CA HIS A 240 -3.22 7.49 0.40
C HIS A 240 -2.57 8.47 -0.60
N HIS A 241 -1.55 8.07 -1.37
CA HIS A 241 -0.81 8.97 -2.29
C HIS A 241 -1.65 9.49 -3.49
N LYS A 242 -2.94 9.13 -3.55
CA LYS A 242 -3.85 9.42 -4.67
C LYS A 242 -5.07 10.25 -4.30
N ALA A 243 -5.26 10.62 -3.03
CA ALA A 243 -6.17 11.72 -2.72
C ALA A 243 -5.61 12.98 -3.38
N LYS A 244 -6.44 13.80 -4.04
CA LYS A 244 -6.07 15.07 -4.70
C LYS A 244 -5.62 16.16 -3.69
N THR A 245 -4.84 15.80 -2.68
CA THR A 245 -4.14 16.75 -1.82
C THR A 245 -2.77 17.01 -2.44
N THR A 246 -2.39 18.27 -2.52
CA THR A 246 -1.09 18.73 -3.06
C THR A 246 0.10 18.17 -2.29
N ASP A 247 -0.12 17.61 -1.10
CA ASP A 247 0.91 17.04 -0.25
C ASP A 247 0.82 15.50 -0.24
N PRO A 248 1.95 14.79 -0.39
CA PRO A 248 1.99 13.35 -0.23
C PRO A 248 1.64 13.01 1.23
N PRO A 249 0.75 12.02 1.49
CA PRO A 249 0.37 11.67 2.85
C PRO A 249 1.61 11.28 3.64
N ALA A 250 1.86 11.98 4.74
CA ALA A 250 2.91 11.61 5.68
C ALA A 250 2.60 10.22 6.27
N ALA A 251 3.62 9.37 6.49
CA ALA A 251 3.38 8.13 7.22
C ALA A 251 3.00 8.49 8.65
N GLN A 252 1.93 7.87 9.12
CA GLN A 252 1.50 7.97 10.50
C GLN A 252 2.31 6.97 11.33
N LEU A 253 2.93 7.45 12.41
CA LEU A 253 3.71 6.64 13.34
C LEU A 253 2.96 6.57 14.67
N SER A 254 2.61 5.37 15.10
CA SER A 254 1.93 5.13 16.37
C SER A 254 2.97 4.83 17.46
N VAL A 255 2.92 5.59 18.54
CA VAL A 255 3.88 5.51 19.66
C VAL A 255 3.13 5.35 20.98
N LEU A 256 3.56 4.40 21.81
CA LEU A 256 3.15 4.30 23.19
C LEU A 256 4.20 4.89 24.13
N PHE A 257 3.77 5.85 24.95
CA PHE A 257 4.62 6.42 25.98
C PHE A 257 4.42 5.70 27.32
N PHE A 258 5.53 5.33 27.95
CA PHE A 258 5.57 4.95 29.36
C PHE A 258 5.99 6.15 30.18
N LEU A 259 5.24 6.46 31.24
CA LEU A 259 5.65 7.43 32.24
C LEU A 259 5.52 6.80 33.63
N ARG A 260 6.61 6.86 34.40
CA ARG A 260 6.57 6.51 35.82
C ARG A 260 6.05 7.73 36.61
N THR A 261 5.04 7.53 37.44
CA THR A 261 4.48 8.60 38.28
C THR A 261 5.09 8.53 39.69
N GLU A 262 5.58 9.66 40.22
CA GLU A 262 6.18 9.76 41.57
C GLU A 262 5.17 9.61 42.72
N SER A 263 3.87 9.73 42.43
CA SER A 263 2.82 9.68 43.44
C SER A 263 2.35 8.24 43.65
N GLN A 264 2.57 7.68 44.85
CA GLN A 264 2.16 6.34 45.32
C GLN A 264 0.63 6.05 45.28
N ARG A 265 -0.18 6.78 44.50
CA ARG A 265 -1.65 6.68 44.47
C ARG A 265 -2.26 6.37 43.10
N LEU A 266 -1.47 6.28 42.02
CA LEU A 266 -2.02 5.98 40.67
C LEU A 266 -1.30 4.80 40.02
N PRO A 267 -2.03 3.90 39.34
CA PRO A 267 -1.46 2.73 38.66
C PRO A 267 -0.58 3.15 37.47
N LEU A 268 0.40 2.30 37.14
CA LEU A 268 1.25 2.46 35.95
C LEU A 268 0.41 2.26 34.69
N SER A 269 0.61 3.09 33.67
CA SER A 269 -0.21 2.94 32.45
C SER A 269 0.45 3.54 31.21
N TRP A 270 0.25 2.85 30.10
CA TRP A 270 0.64 3.27 28.76
C TRP A 270 -0.25 4.41 28.24
N HIS A 271 0.34 5.37 27.53
CA HIS A 271 -0.40 6.39 26.77
C HIS A 271 -0.18 6.21 25.26
N GLU A 272 -1.24 5.88 24.53
CA GLU A 272 -1.21 5.68 23.07
C GLU A 272 -1.37 7.01 22.32
N THR A 273 -0.37 7.33 21.50
CA THR A 273 -0.30 8.59 20.77
C THR A 273 0.00 8.32 19.30
N GLU A 274 -0.85 8.88 18.45
CA GLU A 274 -0.68 8.89 17.00
C GLU A 274 0.10 10.14 16.60
N ILE A 275 1.25 9.97 15.95
CA ILE A 275 2.11 11.08 15.55
C ILE A 275 2.07 11.21 14.03
N LYS A 276 1.72 12.40 13.57
CA LYS A 276 1.65 12.74 12.15
C LYS A 276 2.65 13.85 11.85
N LEU A 277 3.46 13.67 10.80
CA LEU A 277 4.26 14.75 10.26
C LEU A 277 3.34 15.72 9.50
N ILE A 278 3.37 16.98 9.88
CA ILE A 278 2.73 18.08 9.18
C ILE A 278 3.85 18.89 8.55
N GLU A 279 3.92 18.90 7.22
CA GLU A 279 4.77 19.85 6.52
C GLU A 279 4.14 21.24 6.71
N ALA A 280 4.93 22.20 7.21
CA ALA A 280 4.49 23.58 7.18
C ALA A 280 4.27 23.94 5.71
N GLU A 281 3.17 24.64 5.39
CA GLU A 281 3.00 25.25 4.08
C GLU A 281 4.30 26.01 3.78
N ARG A 282 5.12 25.51 2.86
CA ARG A 282 6.21 26.28 2.31
C ARG A 282 5.54 27.42 1.58
N GLY A 283 5.33 28.54 2.27
CA GLY A 283 5.25 29.82 1.61
C GLY A 283 6.39 29.85 0.63
N HIS A 284 6.08 29.98 -0.67
CA HIS A 284 7.05 30.04 -1.75
C HIS A 284 8.02 31.21 -1.50
N LEU A 285 9.03 31.01 -0.66
CA LEU A 285 10.24 31.79 -0.65
C LEU A 285 11.11 31.18 -1.74
N LEU A 286 10.85 31.65 -2.95
CA LEU A 286 11.84 31.62 -4.03
C LEU A 286 13.16 32.08 -3.43
N SER A 287 14.16 31.20 -3.50
CA SER A 287 15.55 31.55 -3.27
C SER A 287 15.89 32.66 -4.26
N LEU A 288 15.84 33.90 -3.78
CA LEU A 288 16.42 35.05 -4.46
C LEU A 288 17.92 34.81 -4.47
N THR A 289 18.40 34.30 -5.60
CA THR A 289 19.83 34.24 -5.89
C THR A 289 20.39 35.64 -5.71
N SER A 290 21.42 35.71 -4.86
CA SER A 290 22.18 36.91 -4.58
C SER A 290 22.58 37.60 -5.88
N THR A 291 22.14 38.85 -6.01
CA THR A 291 22.49 39.79 -7.06
C THR A 291 24.00 40.01 -7.05
N LYS A 292 24.71 39.42 -8.03
CA LYS A 292 26.04 39.92 -8.40
C LYS A 292 25.86 41.13 -9.32
N THR A 293 26.12 42.29 -8.75
CA THR A 293 26.32 43.57 -9.42
C THR A 293 27.42 43.47 -10.46
N ASN A 294 27.15 44.02 -11.65
CA ASN A 294 28.13 44.23 -12.71
C ASN A 294 29.20 45.23 -12.26
N ALA A 295 30.48 44.85 -12.40
CA ALA A 295 31.58 45.78 -12.56
C ALA A 295 32.57 45.19 -13.58
N SER A 296 32.77 45.95 -14.65
CA SER A 296 33.65 45.69 -15.79
C SER A 296 35.11 45.50 -15.37
N THR A 297 35.84 44.51 -15.92
CA THR A 297 37.14 44.74 -16.56
C THR A 297 37.59 43.53 -17.41
N THR A 298 38.05 43.85 -18.62
CA THR A 298 38.90 43.10 -19.58
C THR A 298 39.71 41.90 -19.05
N ALA A 299 39.71 40.77 -19.80
CA ALA A 299 40.89 40.26 -20.51
C ALA A 299 40.67 38.88 -21.17
N MET A 300 41.00 38.85 -22.46
CA MET A 300 41.58 37.79 -23.31
C MET A 300 41.20 36.31 -23.14
N LEU A 301 40.62 35.81 -24.22
CA LEU A 301 40.67 34.43 -24.70
C LEU A 301 42.12 33.99 -24.99
N THR A 302 42.51 32.80 -24.54
CA THR A 302 43.44 31.94 -25.26
C THR A 302 43.01 30.48 -25.14
N ASP A 303 43.05 29.82 -26.31
CA ASP A 303 42.75 28.44 -26.63
C ASP A 303 43.38 27.38 -25.69
N VAL A 304 42.65 26.27 -25.50
CA VAL A 304 43.22 24.94 -25.75
C VAL A 304 42.12 24.06 -26.36
N THR A 305 42.33 23.70 -27.62
CA THR A 305 41.63 22.66 -28.38
C THR A 305 42.04 21.27 -27.88
N ASN A 306 41.10 20.33 -27.85
CA ASN A 306 41.40 18.95 -28.19
C ASN A 306 40.18 18.27 -28.83
N THR A 307 40.35 18.07 -30.13
CA THR A 307 39.55 17.32 -31.09
C THR A 307 39.55 15.82 -30.81
N PHE A 308 38.42 15.16 -31.06
CA PHE A 308 38.41 13.84 -31.66
C PHE A 308 37.30 13.76 -32.72
N GLU A 309 37.73 13.59 -33.97
CA GLU A 309 36.91 13.40 -35.16
C GLU A 309 36.54 11.92 -35.33
N ALA A 310 35.35 11.67 -35.87
CA ALA A 310 35.10 10.51 -36.73
C ALA A 310 34.12 10.92 -37.85
N SER A 311 34.55 10.71 -39.08
CA SER A 311 34.04 11.28 -40.34
C SER A 311 33.08 10.36 -41.12
N SER A 312 31.97 10.95 -41.58
CA SER A 312 31.36 10.94 -42.95
C SER A 312 30.80 9.64 -43.61
N PRO A 313 29.96 9.71 -44.69
CA PRO A 313 29.60 10.88 -45.53
C PRO A 313 28.09 11.12 -45.88
N ASP A 314 27.93 12.27 -46.51
CA ASP A 314 26.81 12.98 -47.17
C ASP A 314 25.71 12.21 -47.91
N TYR A 315 24.46 12.68 -47.75
CA TYR A 315 23.53 12.97 -48.85
C TYR A 315 22.61 14.15 -48.47
N LEU A 316 22.72 15.26 -49.22
CA LEU A 316 21.91 16.48 -49.09
C LEU A 316 20.79 16.51 -50.14
N HIS A 317 19.54 16.68 -49.70
CA HIS A 317 18.51 17.41 -50.43
C HIS A 317 17.73 18.33 -49.46
N PRO A 318 17.36 19.56 -49.87
CA PRO A 318 16.94 20.60 -48.94
C PRO A 318 15.42 20.61 -48.70
N PHE A 319 14.96 20.21 -47.51
CA PHE A 319 13.60 20.49 -47.05
C PHE A 319 13.58 21.76 -46.19
N LYS A 320 12.96 22.81 -46.73
CA LYS A 320 12.61 24.05 -46.01
C LYS A 320 11.69 23.72 -44.82
N LYS A 321 12.23 23.69 -43.59
CA LYS A 321 11.41 23.71 -42.38
C LYS A 321 11.00 25.14 -42.06
N SER A 322 9.74 25.46 -42.36
CA SER A 322 9.05 26.62 -41.81
C SER A 322 8.94 26.48 -40.29
N THR A 323 9.72 27.25 -39.54
CA THR A 323 9.58 27.36 -38.08
C THR A 323 8.49 28.38 -37.77
N LYS A 324 7.24 27.91 -37.68
CA LYS A 324 6.18 28.69 -37.03
C LYS A 324 6.53 28.81 -35.55
N LYS A 325 7.02 29.98 -35.13
CA LYS A 325 7.10 30.38 -33.73
C LYS A 325 5.68 30.54 -33.20
N VAL A 326 5.25 29.63 -32.33
CA VAL A 326 4.02 29.77 -31.57
C VAL A 326 4.35 30.60 -30.33
N ALA A 327 3.84 31.83 -30.28
CA ALA A 327 3.88 32.67 -29.10
C ALA A 327 2.62 32.39 -28.27
N PHE A 328 2.78 32.00 -27.01
CA PHE A 328 1.67 31.93 -26.06
C PHE A 328 1.48 33.32 -25.44
N PRO A 329 0.26 33.86 -25.38
CA PRO A 329 0.00 35.10 -24.65
C PRO A 329 0.28 34.88 -23.16
N GLN A 330 1.08 35.77 -22.55
CA GLN A 330 1.17 35.84 -21.10
C GLN A 330 -0.19 36.27 -20.55
N ILE A 331 -0.91 35.32 -19.98
CA ILE A 331 -2.10 35.60 -19.17
C ILE A 331 -1.59 36.22 -17.87
N THR A 332 -1.88 37.50 -17.66
CA THR A 332 -1.72 38.15 -16.37
C THR A 332 -2.75 37.55 -15.41
N VAL A 333 -2.32 36.58 -14.60
CA VAL A 333 -3.15 36.01 -13.54
C VAL A 333 -3.22 37.03 -12.41
N GLN A 334 -4.39 37.66 -12.25
CA GLN A 334 -4.72 38.35 -11.00
C GLN A 334 -4.70 37.33 -9.86
N PRO A 335 -4.13 37.68 -8.68
CA PRO A 335 -4.10 36.77 -7.54
C PRO A 335 -5.55 36.39 -7.16
N PRO A 336 -5.87 35.09 -7.05
CA PRO A 336 -7.18 34.67 -6.58
C PRO A 336 -7.34 35.15 -5.14
N GLN A 337 -8.41 35.91 -4.89
CA GLN A 337 -8.85 36.24 -3.54
C GLN A 337 -9.07 34.93 -2.78
N GLY A 338 -8.46 34.85 -1.60
CA GLY A 338 -8.29 33.62 -0.83
C GLY A 338 -9.57 32.84 -0.60
N SER A 339 -9.63 31.64 -1.16
CA SER A 339 -10.50 30.58 -0.65
C SER A 339 -9.76 29.93 0.52
N MET A 340 -10.29 30.10 1.73
CA MET A 340 -9.82 29.41 2.93
C MET A 340 -9.71 27.91 2.67
N GLY A 341 -8.49 27.38 2.71
CA GLY A 341 -8.23 25.95 2.83
C GLY A 341 -8.74 25.42 4.17
N PRO A 342 -8.85 24.09 4.33
CA PRO A 342 -9.31 23.48 5.57
C PRO A 342 -8.38 23.87 6.72
N ASN A 343 -8.95 24.54 7.73
CA ASN A 343 -8.30 24.95 8.98
C ASN A 343 -7.55 23.74 9.59
N ILE A 344 -6.21 23.73 9.49
CA ILE A 344 -5.38 22.94 10.40
C ILE A 344 -5.60 23.59 11.77
N PRO A 345 -6.02 22.85 12.82
CA PRO A 345 -6.20 23.46 14.13
C PRO A 345 -4.90 24.17 14.55
N ASP A 346 -5.03 25.34 15.19
CA ASP A 346 -3.91 26.06 15.82
C ASP A 346 -3.24 25.16 16.87
N LEU A 347 -2.33 24.30 16.40
CA LEU A 347 -1.55 23.39 17.23
C LEU A 347 -0.52 24.23 17.97
N ILE A 348 -0.40 23.99 19.28
CA ILE A 348 0.56 24.67 20.15
C ILE A 348 1.86 23.86 20.18
N GLU A 349 3.00 24.54 20.22
CA GLU A 349 4.30 23.88 20.35
C GLU A 349 4.45 23.31 21.76
N ILE A 350 4.81 22.03 21.85
CA ILE A 350 4.96 21.32 23.13
C ILE A 350 6.24 21.82 23.80
N ALA A 351 6.10 22.47 24.95
CA ALA A 351 7.25 22.94 25.74
C ALA A 351 7.99 21.80 26.44
N ASP A 352 7.25 20.84 27.01
CA ASP A 352 7.76 19.63 27.66
C ASP A 352 6.83 18.44 27.37
N LEU A 353 7.38 17.41 26.74
CA LEU A 353 6.65 16.21 26.36
C LEU A 353 6.18 15.42 27.59
N CYS A 354 6.94 15.42 28.69
CA CYS A 354 6.54 14.74 29.92
C CYS A 354 5.25 15.34 30.46
N GLU A 355 5.19 16.67 30.58
CA GLU A 355 4.00 17.36 31.06
C GLU A 355 2.79 17.18 30.12
N ALA A 356 3.01 17.28 28.80
CA ALA A 356 1.96 17.11 27.81
C ALA A 356 1.32 15.71 27.88
N VAL A 357 2.15 14.65 27.90
CA VAL A 357 1.66 13.26 27.98
C VAL A 357 0.97 13.00 29.32
N ARG A 358 1.45 13.56 30.45
CA ARG A 358 0.76 13.46 31.74
C ARG A 358 -0.62 14.12 31.72
N LYS A 359 -0.74 15.32 31.15
CA LYS A 359 -2.05 16.00 31.01
C LYS A 359 -3.05 15.19 30.18
N ALA A 360 -2.59 14.56 29.10
CA ALA A 360 -3.45 13.69 28.31
C ALA A 360 -3.82 12.40 29.06
N HIS A 361 -2.88 11.82 29.80
CA HIS A 361 -3.12 10.65 30.64
C HIS A 361 -4.20 10.88 31.70
N HIS A 362 -4.19 12.02 32.39
CA HIS A 362 -5.19 12.37 33.39
C HIS A 362 -6.57 12.73 32.81
N GLY A 363 -6.79 12.54 31.49
CA GLY A 363 -8.05 12.84 30.82
C GLY A 363 -8.38 14.33 30.71
N THR A 364 -7.42 15.21 31.05
CA THR A 364 -7.59 16.67 30.98
C THR A 364 -7.45 17.22 29.56
N CYS A 365 -6.93 16.44 28.61
CA CYS A 365 -6.85 16.81 27.19
C CYS A 365 -7.61 15.81 26.31
N LYS A 366 -8.63 16.29 25.59
CA LYS A 366 -9.37 15.53 24.56
C LYS A 366 -9.01 15.95 23.12
N GLY A 367 -8.17 16.97 22.97
CA GLY A 367 -7.71 17.51 21.69
C GLY A 367 -6.28 17.05 21.35
N PRO A 368 -5.69 17.55 20.24
CA PRO A 368 -4.29 17.29 19.94
C PRO A 368 -3.38 17.79 21.09
N LEU A 369 -2.35 17.00 21.41
CA LEU A 369 -1.35 17.33 22.44
C LEU A 369 -0.51 18.55 22.07
N GLY A 370 -0.32 18.79 20.77
CA GLY A 370 0.50 19.87 20.23
C GLY A 370 1.46 19.35 19.16
N TYR A 371 2.51 20.11 18.87
CA TYR A 371 3.57 19.69 17.95
C TYR A 371 4.97 19.93 18.52
N LEU A 372 5.95 19.19 18.02
CA LEU A 372 7.38 19.47 18.21
C LEU A 372 8.05 19.63 16.84
N ARG A 373 9.15 20.39 16.78
CA ARG A 373 9.90 20.63 15.55
C ARG A 373 11.14 19.77 15.49
N ASP A 374 11.42 19.21 14.32
CA ASP A 374 12.69 18.54 14.08
C ASP A 374 13.79 19.50 13.62
N SER A 375 14.99 18.99 13.37
CA SER A 375 16.13 19.77 12.89
C SER A 375 15.95 20.38 11.49
N GLN A 376 14.91 19.97 10.75
CA GLN A 376 14.54 20.49 9.44
C GLN A 376 13.32 21.44 9.51
N ASP A 377 12.94 21.88 10.72
CA ASP A 377 11.75 22.71 11.00
C ASP A 377 10.41 22.07 10.55
N ARG A 378 10.38 20.73 10.44
CA ARG A 378 9.15 19.99 10.15
C ARG A 378 8.39 19.76 11.47
N ARG A 379 7.06 19.85 11.43
CA ARG A 379 6.22 19.75 12.62
C ARG A 379 5.72 18.33 12.81
N HIS A 380 6.09 17.70 13.93
CA HIS A 380 5.54 16.42 14.36
C HIS A 380 4.36 16.70 15.28
N ALA A 381 3.13 16.51 14.80
CA ALA A 381 1.92 16.73 15.58
C ALA A 381 1.48 15.45 16.30
N PHE A 382 1.19 15.60 17.59
CA PHE A 382 0.85 14.52 18.52
C PHE A 382 -0.65 14.52 18.75
N TYR A 383 -1.31 13.41 18.41
CA TYR A 383 -2.73 13.19 18.59
C TYR A 383 -2.97 12.06 19.59
N PRO A 384 -3.90 12.21 20.55
CA PRO A 384 -4.35 11.06 21.32
C PRO A 384 -4.98 10.04 20.36
N SER A 385 -4.73 8.74 20.58
CA SER A 385 -5.33 7.73 19.69
C SER A 385 -6.86 7.71 19.81
N ILE A 386 -7.52 7.57 18.66
CA ILE A 386 -8.99 7.58 18.54
C ILE A 386 -9.60 6.31 19.18
N GLN A 387 -8.84 5.22 19.22
CA GLN A 387 -9.23 3.95 19.85
C GLN A 387 -8.14 3.51 20.83
N PRO A 388 -8.11 4.07 22.06
CA PRO A 388 -7.09 3.70 23.03
C PRO A 388 -7.22 2.22 23.38
N THR A 389 -6.13 1.50 23.17
CA THR A 389 -6.08 0.07 23.45
C THR A 389 -6.19 -0.16 24.96
N ARG A 390 -7.01 -1.13 25.38
CA ARG A 390 -7.17 -1.47 26.80
C ARG A 390 -6.10 -2.47 27.23
N PHE A 391 -5.22 -2.05 28.13
CA PHE A 391 -4.11 -2.85 28.64
C PHE A 391 -4.30 -3.21 30.12
N SER A 392 -3.49 -4.16 30.59
CA SER A 392 -3.39 -4.50 32.02
C SER A 392 -3.14 -3.24 32.88
N GLU A 393 -3.72 -3.22 34.09
CA GLU A 393 -3.57 -2.14 35.08
C GLU A 393 -2.11 -1.88 35.49
N ASN A 394 -1.22 -2.85 35.24
CA ASN A 394 0.21 -2.77 35.54
C ASN A 394 1.07 -2.42 34.32
N ALA A 395 0.48 -2.19 33.14
CA ALA A 395 1.22 -1.90 31.92
C ALA A 395 2.24 -3.01 31.53
N GLU A 396 1.92 -4.27 31.83
CA GLU A 396 2.83 -5.41 31.61
C GLU A 396 3.10 -5.69 30.12
N THR A 397 4.34 -6.08 29.84
CA THR A 397 4.82 -6.44 28.51
C THR A 397 5.48 -7.81 28.52
N VAL A 398 5.53 -8.45 27.35
CA VAL A 398 6.24 -9.72 27.12
C VAL A 398 7.07 -9.59 25.84
N THR A 399 8.27 -10.17 25.81
CA THR A 399 9.13 -10.15 24.61
C THR A 399 8.82 -11.32 23.69
N LEU A 400 9.15 -11.19 22.40
CA LEU A 400 9.07 -12.31 21.46
C LEU A 400 9.94 -13.49 21.93
N ALA A 401 11.10 -13.22 22.51
CA ALA A 401 11.96 -14.25 23.11
C ALA A 401 11.23 -15.09 24.16
N SER A 402 10.53 -14.45 25.10
CA SER A 402 9.78 -15.17 26.13
C SER A 402 8.63 -16.00 25.54
N LEU A 403 7.98 -15.52 24.48
CA LEU A 403 6.89 -16.25 23.80
C LEU A 403 7.37 -17.48 23.04
N LEU A 404 8.60 -17.46 22.53
CA LEU A 404 9.19 -18.57 21.78
C LEU A 404 9.92 -19.57 22.68
N SER A 405 10.45 -19.13 23.82
CA SER A 405 11.22 -19.97 24.74
C SER A 405 10.38 -21.08 25.40
N LYS A 406 11.04 -22.18 25.75
CA LYS A 406 10.47 -23.30 26.53
C LYS A 406 10.64 -23.13 28.04
N THR A 407 11.25 -22.04 28.51
CA THR A 407 11.66 -21.89 29.92
C THR A 407 10.50 -21.64 30.88
N THR A 408 10.41 -22.53 31.87
CA THR A 408 9.77 -22.31 33.16
C THR A 408 10.46 -21.13 33.84
N SER A 409 9.69 -20.14 34.31
CA SER A 409 10.24 -19.07 35.12
C SER A 409 10.86 -19.68 36.39
N SER A 410 11.98 -19.13 36.87
CA SER A 410 12.67 -19.52 38.11
C SER A 410 11.77 -19.49 39.38
N ASN A 411 10.54 -18.98 39.27
CA ASN A 411 9.50 -19.02 40.28
C ASN A 411 8.57 -20.25 40.20
N GLY A 412 8.92 -21.30 39.45
CA GLY A 412 8.15 -22.55 39.40
C GLY A 412 6.76 -22.40 38.76
N ARG A 413 6.47 -21.26 38.12
CA ARG A 413 5.27 -21.10 37.28
C ARG A 413 5.67 -21.41 35.85
N ASP A 414 5.10 -22.50 35.36
CA ASP A 414 5.16 -22.90 33.97
C ASP A 414 4.41 -21.85 33.15
N LEU A 415 5.12 -20.94 32.45
CA LEU A 415 4.50 -19.92 31.61
C LEU A 415 3.74 -20.57 30.42
N ARG A 416 4.17 -21.77 30.01
CA ARG A 416 3.47 -22.63 29.03
C ARG A 416 2.34 -23.47 29.63
N GLY A 417 2.23 -23.56 30.96
CA GLY A 417 1.16 -24.32 31.63
C GLY A 417 -0.23 -23.70 31.46
N THR A 418 -0.31 -22.41 31.09
CA THR A 418 -1.53 -21.79 30.61
C THR A 418 -1.52 -21.79 29.08
N ALA A 419 -2.35 -22.62 28.45
CA ALA A 419 -2.60 -22.63 26.99
C ALA A 419 -2.98 -21.26 26.38
N SER A 420 -3.11 -20.23 27.21
CA SER A 420 -3.46 -18.86 26.88
C SER A 420 -2.29 -18.04 26.29
N MET A 421 -1.02 -18.46 26.46
CA MET A 421 0.15 -17.68 26.01
C MET A 421 0.85 -18.23 24.74
N THR A 422 0.38 -19.33 24.17
CA THR A 422 0.98 -19.92 22.96
C THR A 422 0.48 -19.24 21.68
N LEU A 423 1.40 -18.82 20.82
CA LEU A 423 1.07 -18.20 19.54
C LEU A 423 0.55 -19.23 18.53
N SER A 424 -0.63 -18.96 17.95
CA SER A 424 -1.11 -19.73 16.81
C SER A 424 -0.19 -19.56 15.60
N ARG A 425 -0.24 -20.50 14.66
CA ARG A 425 0.56 -20.42 13.43
C ARG A 425 0.28 -19.16 12.61
N LEU A 426 -0.98 -18.76 12.52
CA LEU A 426 -1.39 -17.53 11.83
C LEU A 426 -0.79 -16.28 12.50
N GLU A 427 -0.79 -16.22 13.83
CA GLU A 427 -0.20 -15.11 14.59
C GLU A 427 1.32 -15.06 14.38
N ARG A 428 2.00 -16.20 14.44
CA ARG A 428 3.45 -16.28 14.18
C ARG A 428 3.81 -15.77 12.78
N TYR A 429 3.04 -16.16 11.77
CA TYR A 429 3.28 -15.74 10.38
C TYR A 429 2.97 -14.25 10.19
N SER A 430 1.94 -13.73 10.88
CA SER A 430 1.61 -12.30 10.85
C SER A 430 2.71 -11.45 11.50
N ILE A 431 3.29 -11.93 12.61
CA ILE A 431 4.46 -11.32 13.25
C ILE A 431 5.64 -11.34 12.26
N ALA A 432 5.92 -12.47 11.61
CA ALA A 432 7.01 -12.60 10.63
C ALA A 432 6.93 -11.55 9.50
N VAL A 433 5.74 -11.37 8.90
CA VAL A 433 5.49 -10.32 7.90
C VAL A 433 5.77 -8.93 8.47
N THR A 434 5.32 -8.68 9.70
CA THR A 434 5.45 -7.39 10.37
C THR A 434 6.91 -7.05 10.68
N LEU A 435 7.69 -8.02 11.14
CA LEU A 435 9.12 -7.84 11.42
C LEU A 435 9.92 -7.62 10.14
N ALA A 436 9.73 -8.45 9.11
CA ALA A 436 10.40 -8.30 7.83
C ALA A 436 10.09 -6.95 7.18
N SER A 437 8.82 -6.53 7.21
CA SER A 437 8.41 -5.21 6.73
C SER A 437 9.05 -4.10 7.54
N SER A 438 9.05 -4.20 8.87
CA SER A 438 9.53 -3.13 9.75
C SER A 438 11.03 -2.95 9.67
N LEU A 439 11.80 -4.02 9.51
CA LEU A 439 13.24 -3.95 9.25
C LEU A 439 13.52 -3.07 8.03
N LEU A 440 12.88 -3.34 6.89
CA LEU A 440 13.09 -2.55 5.67
C LEU A 440 12.68 -1.07 5.82
N GLN A 441 11.67 -0.80 6.65
CA GLN A 441 11.14 0.55 6.89
C GLN A 441 11.97 1.38 7.89
N LEU A 442 12.66 0.72 8.82
CA LEU A 442 13.30 1.37 9.97
C LEU A 442 14.81 1.11 10.07
N TYR A 443 15.39 0.30 9.18
CA TYR A 443 16.85 0.09 9.11
C TYR A 443 17.61 1.41 8.98
N SER A 444 18.73 1.54 9.71
CA SER A 444 19.50 2.79 9.88
C SER A 444 18.73 3.94 10.54
N SER A 445 17.58 3.68 11.16
CA SER A 445 16.96 4.63 12.10
C SER A 445 17.40 4.31 13.52
N PRO A 446 17.40 5.29 14.44
CA PRO A 446 17.71 5.05 15.84
C PRO A 446 16.77 4.05 16.52
N TRP A 447 15.65 3.64 15.91
CA TRP A 447 14.70 2.66 16.46
C TRP A 447 15.17 1.21 16.30
N ILE A 448 15.92 0.89 15.24
CA ILE A 448 16.50 -0.44 15.03
C ILE A 448 18.01 -0.30 15.16
N GLY A 449 18.58 -0.87 16.23
CA GLY A 449 20.02 -0.86 16.47
C GLY A 449 20.74 -1.95 15.68
N GLU A 450 22.07 -1.94 15.71
CA GLU A 450 22.91 -2.94 15.04
C GLU A 450 22.70 -4.37 15.58
N THR A 451 22.25 -4.49 16.85
CA THR A 451 22.03 -5.77 17.55
C THR A 451 20.56 -6.18 17.61
N TRP A 452 19.78 -5.88 16.57
CA TRP A 452 18.33 -6.19 16.53
C TRP A 452 18.04 -7.68 16.74
N SER A 453 17.21 -7.98 17.73
CA SER A 453 16.90 -9.36 18.15
C SER A 453 15.45 -9.53 18.61
N LYS A 454 15.04 -10.79 18.84
CA LYS A 454 13.75 -11.13 19.45
C LYS A 454 13.53 -10.58 20.87
N ASN A 455 14.59 -10.11 21.54
CA ASN A 455 14.48 -9.45 22.85
C ASN A 455 14.05 -7.98 22.75
N ASP A 456 14.17 -7.38 21.56
CA ASP A 456 13.83 -5.98 21.30
C ASP A 456 12.37 -5.81 20.83
N ILE A 457 11.63 -6.91 20.72
CA ILE A 457 10.26 -6.95 20.22
C ILE A 457 9.33 -7.23 21.40
N TYR A 458 8.49 -6.25 21.73
CA TYR A 458 7.59 -6.30 22.88
C TYR A 458 6.13 -6.37 22.44
N PHE A 459 5.33 -7.13 23.19
CA PHE A 459 3.88 -7.20 23.07
C PHE A 459 3.24 -6.78 24.39
N LEU A 460 2.04 -6.23 24.30
CA LEU A 460 1.29 -5.77 25.46
C LEU A 460 0.36 -6.86 25.96
N ILE A 461 0.21 -6.93 27.28
CA ILE A 461 -0.74 -7.82 27.94
C ILE A 461 -2.09 -7.09 28.08
N ALA A 462 -3.14 -7.73 27.58
CA ALA A 462 -4.50 -7.21 27.60
C ALA A 462 -5.04 -7.14 29.04
N ALA A 463 -6.07 -6.31 29.25
CA ALA A 463 -6.74 -6.21 30.55
C ALA A 463 -7.37 -7.55 30.98
N SER A 464 -7.47 -7.77 32.30
CA SER A 464 -8.09 -8.95 32.89
C SER A 464 -9.49 -9.21 32.31
N GLY A 465 -9.77 -10.46 31.94
CA GLY A 465 -11.03 -10.86 31.30
C GLY A 465 -11.05 -10.79 29.76
N SER A 466 -9.95 -10.38 29.12
CA SER A 466 -9.83 -10.42 27.66
C SER A 466 -9.71 -11.86 27.14
N PRO A 467 -10.37 -12.21 26.01
CA PRO A 467 -10.30 -13.57 25.44
C PRO A 467 -8.92 -13.91 24.89
N ARG A 468 -8.13 -12.90 24.53
CA ARG A 468 -6.71 -13.02 24.18
C ARG A 468 -5.90 -12.23 25.20
N PRO A 469 -5.01 -12.87 25.96
CA PRO A 469 -4.22 -12.16 26.96
C PRO A 469 -3.09 -11.32 26.35
N ILE A 470 -2.69 -11.59 25.10
CA ILE A 470 -1.55 -10.93 24.45
C ILE A 470 -2.02 -10.27 23.15
N LEU A 471 -1.65 -9.00 22.97
CA LEU A 471 -1.98 -8.21 21.80
C LEU A 471 -0.91 -8.38 20.71
N VAL A 472 -0.92 -9.57 20.12
CA VAL A 472 0.07 -10.04 19.12
C VAL A 472 0.02 -9.27 17.80
N ASP A 473 -1.09 -8.57 17.54
CA ASP A 473 -1.30 -7.68 16.40
C ASP A 473 -0.51 -6.36 16.53
N LYS A 474 -0.03 -6.04 17.73
CA LYS A 474 0.71 -4.81 18.02
C LYS A 474 2.10 -5.09 18.61
N PRO A 475 3.08 -5.53 17.80
CA PRO A 475 4.48 -5.60 18.23
C PRO A 475 5.12 -4.21 18.30
N TYR A 476 5.95 -3.96 19.30
CA TYR A 476 6.64 -2.68 19.50
C TYR A 476 8.15 -2.82 19.63
N VAL A 477 8.87 -1.76 19.25
CA VAL A 477 10.29 -1.57 19.60
C VAL A 477 10.44 -0.41 20.59
N THR A 478 11.18 -0.63 21.66
CA THR A 478 11.27 0.30 22.79
C THR A 478 12.55 1.12 22.76
N ARG A 479 12.42 2.44 23.00
CA ARG A 479 13.55 3.34 23.26
C ARG A 479 13.36 4.07 24.58
N LYS A 480 14.47 4.18 25.31
CA LYS A 480 14.56 4.85 26.61
C LYS A 480 15.16 6.23 26.40
N PHE A 481 14.58 7.23 27.05
CA PHE A 481 15.01 8.61 26.94
C PHE A 481 15.33 9.17 28.32
N THR A 482 16.37 9.99 28.39
CA THR A 482 16.69 10.81 29.56
C THR A 482 16.18 12.23 29.35
N SER A 483 15.94 12.95 30.45
CA SER A 483 15.66 14.38 30.35
C SER A 483 16.78 15.11 29.64
N TYR A 484 16.41 15.97 28.69
CA TYR A 484 17.32 16.77 27.90
C TYR A 484 18.01 17.82 28.78
N SER A 485 19.35 17.83 28.75
CA SER A 485 20.18 18.87 29.37
C SER A 485 20.92 19.65 28.29
N PRO A 486 20.78 20.99 28.21
CA PRO A 486 21.47 21.83 27.23
C PRO A 486 23.01 21.78 27.33
N GLN A 487 23.54 21.29 28.46
CA GLN A 487 24.99 21.20 28.73
C GLN A 487 25.58 19.83 28.44
N ALA A 488 24.76 18.82 28.12
CA ALA A 488 25.26 17.55 27.65
C ALA A 488 25.70 17.70 26.19
N SER A 489 27.01 17.61 25.94
CA SER A 489 27.53 17.49 24.57
C SER A 489 26.82 16.34 23.89
N VAL A 490 26.15 16.62 22.78
CA VAL A 490 25.62 15.58 21.88
C VAL A 490 26.84 14.84 21.34
N THR A 491 27.24 13.77 22.00
CA THR A 491 28.12 12.78 21.38
C THR A 491 27.28 12.16 20.29
N SER A 492 27.41 12.68 19.07
CA SER A 492 26.89 12.02 17.88
C SER A 492 27.53 10.64 17.85
N VAL A 493 26.80 9.62 18.27
CA VAL A 493 27.15 8.23 17.96
C VAL A 493 26.94 8.09 16.46
N SER A 494 27.89 8.62 15.68
CA SER A 494 28.10 8.28 14.30
C SER A 494 29.00 7.05 14.30
N GLU A 495 28.49 5.93 14.80
CA GLU A 495 29.04 4.64 14.41
C GLU A 495 28.70 4.47 12.94
N GLN A 496 29.73 4.51 12.11
CA GLN A 496 29.61 4.22 10.69
C GLN A 496 29.16 2.77 10.59
N ILE A 497 27.88 2.57 10.27
CA ILE A 497 27.29 1.26 10.03
C ILE A 497 28.07 0.62 8.88
N GLY A 498 28.89 -0.38 9.20
CA GLY A 498 29.70 -1.10 8.22
C GLY A 498 28.85 -2.05 7.38
N LEU A 499 29.40 -2.46 6.23
CA LEU A 499 28.79 -3.46 5.33
C LEU A 499 28.45 -4.79 6.05
N ASP A 500 29.22 -5.12 7.10
CA ASP A 500 29.02 -6.33 7.92
C ASP A 500 27.75 -6.27 8.79
N SER A 501 27.28 -5.08 9.15
CA SER A 501 26.08 -4.89 10.00
C SER A 501 24.79 -5.21 9.23
N SER A 502 24.73 -4.86 7.95
CA SER A 502 23.62 -5.16 7.04
C SER A 502 23.39 -6.66 6.89
N THR A 503 24.46 -7.43 6.67
CA THR A 503 24.38 -8.89 6.55
C THR A 503 23.92 -9.53 7.86
N LYS A 504 24.48 -9.10 9.01
CA LYS A 504 24.11 -9.62 10.33
C LYS A 504 22.64 -9.39 10.66
N ILE A 505 22.08 -8.22 10.34
CA ILE A 505 20.68 -7.94 10.66
C ILE A 505 19.69 -8.73 9.77
N ILE A 506 20.03 -8.95 8.49
CA ILE A 506 19.23 -9.80 7.61
C ILE A 506 19.32 -11.26 8.07
N GLN A 507 20.49 -11.70 8.51
CA GLN A 507 20.66 -13.04 9.07
C GLN A 507 19.86 -13.22 10.36
N ALA A 508 19.87 -12.21 11.25
CA ALA A 508 19.05 -12.19 12.46
C ALA A 508 17.54 -12.25 12.12
N LEU A 509 17.10 -11.56 11.06
CA LEU A 509 15.75 -11.73 10.51
C LEU A 509 15.50 -13.19 10.12
N GLY A 510 16.41 -13.80 9.36
CA GLY A 510 16.29 -15.20 8.93
C GLY A 510 16.12 -16.16 10.12
N ILE A 511 16.90 -15.98 11.18
CA ILE A 511 16.77 -16.77 12.42
C ILE A 511 15.40 -16.53 13.07
N MET A 512 14.96 -15.29 13.24
CA MET A 512 13.64 -15.00 13.83
C MET A 512 12.48 -15.55 12.98
N LEU A 513 12.59 -15.50 11.64
CA LEU A 513 11.60 -16.10 10.74
C LEU A 513 11.53 -17.61 10.91
N LEU A 514 12.67 -18.27 11.11
CA LEU A 514 12.75 -19.70 11.38
C LEU A 514 12.15 -20.04 12.74
N GLU A 515 12.49 -19.30 13.80
CA GLU A 515 11.91 -19.48 15.13
C GLU A 515 10.38 -19.27 15.11
N LEU A 516 9.90 -18.27 14.37
CA LEU A 516 8.47 -18.04 14.14
C LEU A 516 7.83 -19.14 13.28
N CYS A 517 8.56 -19.78 12.37
CA CYS A 517 8.07 -20.90 11.57
C CYS A 517 7.70 -22.11 12.44
N PHE A 518 8.46 -22.35 13.51
CA PHE A 518 8.26 -23.47 14.43
C PHE A 518 7.58 -23.10 15.76
N GLY A 519 7.61 -21.83 16.16
CA GLY A 519 7.13 -21.38 17.46
C GLY A 519 8.06 -21.77 18.61
N GLU A 520 9.35 -21.91 18.31
CA GLU A 520 10.39 -22.32 19.25
C GLU A 520 11.63 -21.45 19.08
N ALA A 521 12.26 -21.12 20.21
CA ALA A 521 13.52 -20.39 20.19
C ALA A 521 14.66 -21.28 19.69
N ILE A 522 15.63 -20.67 18.98
CA ILE A 522 16.81 -21.39 18.47
C ILE A 522 17.66 -21.96 19.59
N GLU A 523 17.69 -21.29 20.75
CA GLU A 523 18.41 -21.71 21.95
C GLU A 523 17.88 -23.04 22.51
N ASP A 524 16.60 -23.33 22.27
CA ASP A 524 15.93 -24.55 22.73
C ASP A 524 16.08 -25.72 21.74
N GLN A 525 16.77 -25.52 20.60
CA GLN A 525 16.96 -26.56 19.61
C GLN A 525 18.02 -27.58 20.07
N PRO A 526 17.70 -28.89 20.12
CA PRO A 526 18.65 -29.90 20.59
C PRO A 526 19.95 -29.93 19.78
N ILE A 527 19.85 -29.63 18.48
CA ILE A 527 20.99 -29.62 17.56
C ILE A 527 22.01 -28.52 17.86
N ARG A 528 21.60 -27.45 18.56
CA ARG A 528 22.46 -26.32 18.91
C ARG A 528 23.70 -26.75 19.71
N SER A 529 23.54 -27.76 20.56
CA SER A 529 24.63 -28.35 21.35
C SER A 529 25.84 -28.79 20.52
N LYS A 530 25.64 -29.18 19.25
CA LYS A 530 26.72 -29.59 18.34
C LYS A 530 27.58 -28.43 17.83
N TYR A 531 27.07 -27.20 17.92
CA TYR A 531 27.70 -26.01 17.36
C TYR A 531 28.23 -25.05 18.43
N LEU A 532 28.19 -25.45 19.71
CA LEU A 532 28.82 -24.73 20.81
C LEU A 532 30.34 -24.78 20.68
N GLY A 533 31.03 -23.80 21.28
CA GLY A 533 32.48 -23.78 21.39
C GLY A 533 33.01 -24.93 22.26
N PRO A 534 34.34 -25.16 22.26
CA PRO A 534 34.97 -26.18 23.11
C PRO A 534 34.72 -26.01 24.61
N ASP A 535 34.35 -24.80 25.04
CA ASP A 535 33.98 -24.42 26.41
C ASP A 535 32.49 -24.66 26.73
N GLY A 536 31.70 -25.17 25.77
CA GLY A 536 30.26 -25.36 25.90
C GLY A 536 29.45 -24.05 25.83
N GLN A 537 30.06 -22.93 25.44
CA GLN A 537 29.37 -21.65 25.28
C GLN A 537 29.09 -21.36 23.79
N PRO A 538 28.07 -20.54 23.49
CA PRO A 538 27.83 -20.12 22.11
C PRO A 538 28.92 -19.17 21.62
N ASN A 539 29.31 -19.35 20.36
CA ASN A 539 30.20 -18.46 19.62
C ASN A 539 29.42 -17.76 18.48
N ASP A 540 30.10 -16.86 17.76
CA ASP A 540 29.49 -16.06 16.67
C ASP A 540 28.83 -16.89 15.56
N MET A 541 29.24 -18.15 15.38
CA MET A 541 28.72 -19.05 14.35
C MET A 541 27.69 -20.06 14.88
N THR A 542 27.53 -20.20 16.20
CA THR A 542 26.68 -21.23 16.80
C THR A 542 25.24 -21.12 16.29
N ASP A 543 24.63 -19.94 16.36
CA ASP A 543 23.24 -19.76 15.97
C ASP A 543 23.07 -19.83 14.45
N PHE A 544 24.06 -19.39 13.67
CA PHE A 544 24.05 -19.54 12.20
C PHE A 544 24.06 -21.01 11.78
N CYS A 545 25.00 -21.80 12.29
CA CYS A 545 25.11 -23.21 11.93
C CYS A 545 23.90 -24.02 12.41
N THR A 546 23.37 -23.68 13.59
CA THR A 546 22.13 -24.26 14.12
C THR A 546 20.96 -23.96 13.19
N ALA A 547 20.78 -22.69 12.79
CA ALA A 547 19.71 -22.27 11.89
C ALA A 547 19.85 -22.90 10.50
N GLN A 548 21.07 -23.01 9.97
CA GLN A 548 21.34 -23.64 8.68
C GLN A 548 20.91 -25.11 8.68
N HIS A 549 21.29 -25.86 9.72
CA HIS A 549 20.89 -27.26 9.85
C HIS A 549 19.36 -27.37 9.97
N TRP A 550 18.78 -26.60 10.88
CA TRP A 550 17.34 -26.64 11.15
C TRP A 550 16.49 -26.29 9.93
N LEU A 551 16.92 -25.28 9.17
CA LEU A 551 16.32 -24.90 7.89
C LEU A 551 16.35 -26.07 6.89
N GLN A 552 17.51 -26.70 6.69
CA GLN A 552 17.69 -27.74 5.65
C GLN A 552 16.86 -29.00 5.90
N HIS A 553 16.64 -29.37 7.16
CA HIS A 553 16.01 -30.63 7.51
C HIS A 553 14.50 -30.51 7.76
N ASP A 554 14.03 -29.43 8.39
CA ASP A 554 12.68 -29.41 8.95
C ASP A 554 11.78 -28.31 8.34
N ALA A 555 12.37 -27.19 7.91
CA ALA A 555 11.59 -25.97 7.63
C ALA A 555 10.74 -26.03 6.35
N LEU A 556 11.09 -26.86 5.36
CA LEU A 556 10.28 -27.01 4.14
C LEU A 556 8.94 -27.69 4.44
N GLY A 557 8.95 -28.71 5.29
CA GLY A 557 7.75 -29.46 5.69
C GLY A 557 6.85 -28.63 6.61
N GLU A 558 7.43 -27.90 7.55
CA GLU A 558 6.65 -27.03 8.43
C GLU A 558 6.15 -25.80 7.69
N GLY A 559 7.03 -25.02 7.05
CA GLY A 559 6.75 -23.69 6.53
C GLY A 559 6.08 -23.64 5.15
N GLY A 560 6.28 -24.67 4.32
CA GLY A 560 5.98 -24.64 2.89
C GLY A 560 7.07 -23.95 2.06
N PRO A 561 7.02 -24.07 0.72
CA PRO A 561 8.12 -23.64 -0.17
C PRO A 561 8.39 -22.14 -0.14
N GLU A 562 7.33 -21.32 -0.10
CA GLU A 562 7.44 -19.85 -0.09
C GLU A 562 8.10 -19.33 1.20
N TYR A 563 7.66 -19.84 2.35
CA TYR A 563 8.21 -19.44 3.65
C TYR A 563 9.65 -19.96 3.82
N PHE A 564 9.91 -21.21 3.41
CA PHE A 564 11.25 -21.80 3.42
C PHE A 564 12.25 -20.94 2.62
N GLU A 565 11.87 -20.55 1.40
CA GLU A 565 12.75 -19.77 0.54
C GLU A 565 13.01 -18.37 1.10
N ALA A 566 12.00 -17.74 1.73
CA ALA A 566 12.15 -16.47 2.44
C ALA A 566 13.18 -16.58 3.59
N ILE A 567 13.10 -17.62 4.43
CA ILE A 567 14.10 -17.86 5.50
C ILE A 567 15.49 -18.06 4.89
N ARG A 568 15.59 -18.92 3.87
CA ARG A 568 16.87 -19.26 3.23
C ARG A 568 17.56 -18.01 2.68
N ARG A 569 16.82 -17.15 1.97
CA ARG A 569 17.38 -15.92 1.41
C ARG A 569 17.86 -14.96 2.48
N CYS A 570 17.13 -14.80 3.58
CA CYS A 570 17.59 -14.01 4.72
C CYS A 570 18.83 -14.62 5.37
N LEU A 571 18.83 -15.92 5.67
CA LEU A 571 19.93 -16.56 6.38
C LEU A 571 21.26 -16.48 5.63
N PHE A 572 21.23 -16.60 4.30
CA PHE A 572 22.43 -16.56 3.45
C PHE A 572 22.63 -15.23 2.70
N CYS A 573 21.80 -14.22 2.96
CA CYS A 573 21.77 -12.96 2.20
C CYS A 573 21.73 -13.17 0.66
N ALA A 574 20.95 -14.15 0.19
CA ALA A 574 20.94 -14.60 -1.21
C ALA A 574 19.90 -13.86 -2.06
N PHE A 575 20.11 -12.56 -2.28
CA PHE A 575 19.15 -11.69 -2.98
C PHE A 575 19.53 -11.32 -4.42
N GLY A 576 20.79 -11.45 -4.81
CA GLY A 576 21.25 -11.19 -6.19
C GLY A 576 21.86 -9.82 -6.51
N PRO A 577 21.50 -8.69 -5.84
CA PRO A 577 22.23 -7.43 -5.99
C PRO A 577 23.72 -7.56 -5.67
N LYS A 578 24.53 -6.69 -6.28
CA LYS A 578 25.98 -6.62 -6.01
C LYS A 578 26.28 -6.05 -4.62
N SER A 579 25.36 -5.26 -4.07
CA SER A 579 25.47 -4.67 -2.73
C SER A 579 24.84 -5.60 -1.69
N THR A 580 25.50 -5.73 -0.54
CA THR A 580 24.94 -6.32 0.68
C THR A 580 24.47 -5.25 1.67
N ASP A 581 24.47 -3.98 1.26
CA ASP A 581 24.02 -2.86 2.09
C ASP A 581 22.51 -2.68 2.00
N LEU A 582 21.78 -2.77 3.13
CA LEU A 582 20.33 -2.49 3.13
C LEU A 582 20.03 -1.04 2.80
N GLU A 583 20.99 -0.10 2.80
CA GLU A 583 20.77 1.24 2.24
C GLU A 583 20.50 1.24 0.74
N ASP A 584 20.93 0.19 0.03
CA ASP A 584 20.69 0.05 -1.40
C ASP A 584 19.20 -0.25 -1.67
N ASP A 585 18.61 0.63 -2.48
CA ASP A 585 17.23 0.53 -2.93
C ASP A 585 16.96 -0.76 -3.73
N GLU A 586 17.96 -1.27 -4.46
CA GLU A 586 17.85 -2.54 -5.18
C GLU A 586 17.75 -3.74 -4.22
N LEU A 587 18.58 -3.77 -3.19
CA LEU A 587 18.55 -4.81 -2.16
C LEU A 587 17.25 -4.76 -1.35
N ARG A 588 16.81 -3.57 -0.90
CA ARG A 588 15.51 -3.43 -0.22
C ARG A 588 14.35 -3.91 -1.07
N ALA A 589 14.34 -3.56 -2.36
CA ALA A 589 13.30 -3.99 -3.28
C ALA A 589 13.30 -5.52 -3.45
N ALA A 590 14.48 -6.14 -3.57
CA ALA A 590 14.63 -7.59 -3.66
C ALA A 590 14.13 -8.30 -2.39
N ILE A 591 14.54 -7.84 -1.19
CA ILE A 591 14.07 -8.41 0.08
C ILE A 591 12.55 -8.26 0.19
N TYR A 592 11.98 -7.11 -0.20
CA TYR A 592 10.52 -6.95 -0.17
C TYR A 592 9.81 -7.95 -1.10
N SER A 593 10.25 -8.11 -2.35
CA SER A 593 9.61 -9.03 -3.31
C SER A 593 9.86 -10.50 -3.01
N GLU A 594 11.01 -10.85 -2.42
CA GLU A 594 11.43 -12.25 -2.25
C GLU A 594 11.27 -12.77 -0.81
N VAL A 595 10.94 -11.90 0.15
CA VAL A 595 10.70 -12.26 1.55
C VAL A 595 9.32 -11.77 1.99
N VAL A 596 9.07 -10.46 1.92
CA VAL A 596 7.83 -9.89 2.47
C VAL A 596 6.60 -10.35 1.68
N GLU A 597 6.62 -10.29 0.34
CA GLU A 597 5.49 -10.72 -0.49
C GLU A 597 5.16 -12.22 -0.36
N PRO A 598 6.14 -13.15 -0.38
CA PRO A 598 5.87 -14.57 -0.11
C PRO A 598 5.31 -14.83 1.30
N LEU A 599 5.83 -14.15 2.33
CA LEU A 599 5.30 -14.28 3.69
C LEU A 599 3.84 -13.79 3.77
N GLU A 600 3.50 -12.71 3.07
CA GLU A 600 2.10 -12.25 2.95
C GLU A 600 1.22 -13.27 2.21
N GLY A 601 1.75 -13.89 1.15
CA GLY A 601 1.10 -14.97 0.42
C GLY A 601 0.75 -16.13 1.33
N ALA A 602 1.71 -16.56 2.16
CA ALA A 602 1.50 -17.62 3.16
C ALA A 602 0.38 -17.25 4.15
N VAL A 603 0.36 -16.02 4.68
CA VAL A 603 -0.72 -15.56 5.57
C VAL A 603 -2.09 -15.57 4.87
N ARG A 604 -2.17 -15.13 3.61
CA ARG A 604 -3.42 -15.14 2.84
C ARG A 604 -3.95 -16.56 2.58
N GLN A 605 -3.07 -17.50 2.26
CA GLN A 605 -3.44 -18.90 2.06
C GLN A 605 -3.99 -19.55 3.34
N PHE A 606 -3.51 -19.13 4.52
CA PHE A 606 -4.09 -19.56 5.79
C PHE A 606 -5.52 -19.02 5.98
N ASN A 607 -5.72 -17.72 5.69
CA ASN A 607 -7.03 -17.08 5.83
C ASN A 607 -8.06 -17.55 4.79
N SER A 608 -7.65 -18.06 3.62
CA SER A 608 -8.58 -18.57 2.61
C SER A 608 -9.05 -20.01 2.85
N LYS A 609 -8.39 -20.74 3.76
CA LYS A 609 -8.71 -22.14 4.12
C LYS A 609 -9.48 -22.26 5.43
N THR A 610 -9.68 -21.14 6.14
CA THR A 610 -10.53 -21.02 7.34
C THR A 610 -11.84 -20.36 6.97
#